data_AF-A0A482VSY0-F1
#
_entry.id   AF-A0A482VSY0-F1
#
_cell.length_a   1.000
_cell.length_b   1.000
_cell.length_c   1.000
_cell.angle_alpha   90.00
_cell.angle_beta   90.00
_cell.angle_gamma   90.00
#
_symmetry.space_group_name_H-M   'P 1'
#
loop_
_entity.id
_entity.type
_entity.pdbx_description
1 polymer ?
#
loop_
_entity_poly.entity_id
_entity_poly.type
_entity_poly.pdbx_seq_one_letter_code
_entity_poly.pdbx_strand_id
1 'polypeptide(L)'
;MKFLLILSSLILGTIAIDQSFLEAARSKIKKKLVECIDEEHSSQSDLDEILALHVPASHEGKCAIFCTHKKFDLQHEDGSINQEGALETFEIIKEVDEEFYQKWVNVFNSCSSSKVLT
;
A
#
# COMPACT_ATOMS: atom_id res chain seq x y z
N MET A 1 -46.65 1.10 5.69
CA MET A 1 -45.77 1.97 6.53
C MET A 1 -44.82 1.21 7.48
N LYS A 2 -44.88 -0.13 7.61
CA LYS A 2 -43.92 -0.91 8.42
C LYS A 2 -42.70 -1.46 7.65
N PHE A 3 -42.77 -1.51 6.31
CA PHE A 3 -41.69 -2.03 5.46
C PHE A 3 -40.57 -1.02 5.17
N LEU A 4 -40.81 0.29 5.35
CA LEU A 4 -39.80 1.33 5.11
C LEU A 4 -38.77 1.44 6.25
N LEU A 5 -39.13 1.02 7.46
CA LEU A 5 -38.21 1.03 8.61
C LEU A 5 -37.25 -0.16 8.64
N ILE A 6 -37.55 -1.24 7.91
CA ILE A 6 -36.68 -2.43 7.79
C ILE A 6 -35.60 -2.20 6.73
N LEU A 7 -35.90 -1.40 5.70
CA LEU A 7 -34.95 -1.08 4.63
C LEU A 7 -33.87 -0.07 5.07
N SER A 8 -34.18 0.79 6.05
CA SER A 8 -33.24 1.79 6.59
C SER A 8 -32.14 1.18 7.48
N SER A 9 -32.35 -0.03 8.00
CA SER A 9 -31.38 -0.72 8.86
C SER A 9 -30.29 -1.45 8.07
N LEU A 10 -30.46 -1.58 6.74
CA LEU A 10 -29.55 -2.36 5.89
C LEU A 10 -28.36 -1.55 5.33
N ILE A 11 -28.29 -0.24 5.59
CA ILE A 11 -27.28 0.65 4.99
C ILE A 11 -26.12 0.98 5.95
N LEU A 12 -26.16 0.51 7.20
CA LEU A 12 -25.14 0.84 8.22
C LEU A 12 -24.03 -0.20 8.42
N GLY A 13 -23.92 -1.20 7.54
CA GLY A 13 -22.83 -2.16 7.63
C GLY A 13 -22.27 -2.49 6.26
N THR A 14 -21.08 -1.95 5.92
CA THR A 14 -20.09 -2.56 4.99
C THR A 14 -18.84 -1.71 4.70
N ILE A 15 -18.56 -0.58 5.39
CA ILE A 15 -17.28 0.16 5.17
C ILE A 15 -16.08 -0.51 5.88
N ALA A 16 -16.09 -1.83 6.00
CA ALA A 16 -14.89 -2.57 6.30
C ALA A 16 -14.46 -3.20 4.98
N ILE A 17 -13.37 -2.70 4.40
CA ILE A 17 -12.64 -3.43 3.34
C ILE A 17 -12.64 -4.90 3.75
N ASP A 18 -13.05 -5.76 2.81
CA ASP A 18 -13.14 -7.19 3.07
C ASP A 18 -11.85 -7.68 3.75
N GLN A 19 -11.98 -8.26 4.94
CA GLN A 19 -10.80 -8.64 5.74
C GLN A 19 -9.94 -9.64 4.99
N SER A 20 -10.52 -10.49 4.14
CA SER A 20 -9.76 -11.42 3.32
C SER A 20 -8.96 -10.70 2.23
N PHE A 21 -9.49 -9.61 1.66
CA PHE A 21 -8.74 -8.75 0.75
C PHE A 21 -7.56 -8.07 1.46
N LEU A 22 -7.77 -7.51 2.65
CA LEU A 22 -6.69 -6.89 3.43
C LEU A 22 -5.57 -7.88 3.78
N GLU A 23 -5.94 -9.09 4.22
CA GLU A 23 -4.97 -10.13 4.55
C GLU A 23 -4.21 -10.62 3.30
N ALA A 24 -4.88 -10.77 2.16
CA ALA A 24 -4.24 -11.10 0.89
C ALA A 24 -3.26 -10.00 0.45
N ALA A 25 -3.66 -8.73 0.53
CA ALA A 25 -2.81 -7.59 0.20
C ALA A 25 -1.58 -7.51 1.11
N ARG A 26 -1.77 -7.63 2.44
CA ARG A 26 -0.67 -7.67 3.42
C ARG A 26 0.30 -8.81 3.13
N SER A 27 -0.21 -10.00 2.84
CA SER A 27 0.60 -11.18 2.50
C SER A 27 1.42 -10.94 1.23
N LYS A 28 0.81 -10.35 0.18
CA LYS A 28 1.50 -10.01 -1.07
C LYS A 28 2.62 -9.00 -0.85
N ILE A 29 2.36 -7.93 -0.09
CA ILE A 29 3.35 -6.91 0.26
C ILE A 29 4.48 -7.54 1.07
N LYS A 30 4.15 -8.28 2.14
CA LYS A 30 5.16 -8.94 2.99
C LYS A 30 6.04 -9.90 2.22
N LYS A 31 5.47 -10.69 1.29
CA LYS A 31 6.25 -11.59 0.43
C LYS A 31 7.27 -10.81 -0.40
N LYS A 32 6.84 -9.73 -1.06
CA LYS A 32 7.72 -8.89 -1.88
C LYS A 32 8.78 -8.17 -1.06
N LEU A 33 8.43 -7.73 0.14
CA LEU A 33 9.37 -7.13 1.07
C LEU A 33 10.44 -8.14 1.51
N VAL A 34 10.06 -9.37 1.86
CA VAL A 34 11.04 -10.42 2.23
C VAL A 34 11.98 -10.75 1.05
N GLU A 35 11.44 -10.86 -0.18
CA GLU A 35 12.27 -11.01 -1.39
C GLU A 35 13.29 -9.85 -1.52
N CYS A 36 12.87 -8.61 -1.25
CA CYS A 36 13.75 -7.44 -1.30
C CYS A 36 14.76 -7.34 -0.16
N ILE A 37 14.44 -7.84 1.03
CA ILE A 37 15.40 -7.92 2.14
C ILE A 37 16.57 -8.82 1.72
N ASP A 38 16.27 -9.96 1.09
CA ASP A 38 17.29 -10.88 0.59
C ASP A 38 18.09 -10.29 -0.58
N GLU A 39 17.41 -9.69 -1.57
CA GLU A 39 18.03 -9.08 -2.77
C GLU A 39 18.96 -7.92 -2.43
N GLU A 40 18.57 -7.07 -1.47
CA GLU A 40 19.35 -5.89 -1.05
C GLU A 40 20.30 -6.20 0.11
N HIS A 41 20.38 -7.47 0.52
CA HIS A 41 21.20 -7.94 1.64
C HIS A 41 20.95 -7.16 2.95
N SER A 42 19.71 -6.77 3.16
CA SER A 42 19.24 -6.05 4.34
C SER A 42 19.09 -7.00 5.54
N SER A 43 19.08 -6.44 6.75
CA SER A 43 18.98 -7.23 7.97
C SER A 43 17.53 -7.58 8.32
N GLN A 44 17.35 -8.60 9.17
CA GLN A 44 16.06 -8.89 9.78
C GLN A 44 15.55 -7.70 10.63
N SER A 45 16.44 -6.89 11.22
CA SER A 45 16.05 -5.69 11.97
C SER A 45 15.39 -4.65 11.06
N ASP A 46 15.88 -4.48 9.83
CA ASP A 46 15.28 -3.57 8.86
C ASP A 46 13.89 -4.07 8.45
N LEU A 47 13.73 -5.38 8.26
CA LEU A 47 12.42 -5.99 8.01
C LEU A 47 11.43 -5.70 9.14
N ASP A 48 11.87 -5.85 10.40
CA ASP A 48 11.02 -5.61 11.56
C ASP A 48 10.64 -4.12 11.67
N GLU A 49 11.55 -3.19 11.37
CA GLU A 49 11.27 -1.75 11.31
C GLU A 49 10.23 -1.43 10.23
N ILE A 50 10.38 -1.99 9.01
CA ILE A 50 9.43 -1.76 7.91
C ILE A 50 8.06 -2.34 8.24
N LEU A 51 7.99 -3.54 8.83
CA LEU A 51 6.73 -4.15 9.27
C LEU A 51 6.05 -3.36 10.40
N ALA A 52 6.83 -2.64 11.20
CA ALA A 52 6.34 -1.68 12.18
C ALA A 52 6.00 -0.30 11.59
N LEU A 53 6.06 -0.15 10.26
CA LEU A 53 5.83 1.10 9.52
C LEU A 53 6.84 2.21 9.86
N HIS A 54 8.06 1.83 10.22
CA HIS A 54 9.18 2.74 10.39
C HIS A 54 10.11 2.70 9.17
N VAL A 55 10.70 3.85 8.82
CA VAL A 55 11.74 3.91 7.80
C VAL A 55 13.05 3.44 8.44
N PRO A 56 13.69 2.38 7.92
CA PRO A 56 14.90 1.87 8.52
C PRO A 56 16.05 2.85 8.39
N ALA A 57 16.94 2.85 9.39
CA ALA A 57 18.07 3.78 9.41
C ALA A 57 19.17 3.39 8.42
N SER A 58 19.33 2.08 8.17
CA SER A 58 20.35 1.51 7.30
C SER A 58 20.17 1.92 5.83
N HIS A 59 21.25 1.84 5.06
CA HIS A 59 21.18 2.09 3.63
C HIS A 59 20.44 0.94 2.92
N GLU A 60 20.80 -0.29 3.27
CA GLU A 60 20.26 -1.53 2.74
C GLU A 60 18.76 -1.66 3.02
N GLY A 61 18.30 -1.27 4.21
CA GLY A 61 16.88 -1.24 4.53
C GLY A 61 16.08 -0.24 3.69
N LYS A 62 16.67 0.93 3.38
CA LYS A 62 16.05 1.90 2.46
C LYS A 62 16.04 1.37 1.02
N CYS A 63 17.09 0.66 0.60
CA CYS A 63 17.11 -0.04 -0.68
C CYS A 63 16.03 -1.13 -0.74
N ALA A 64 15.76 -1.85 0.36
CA ALA A 64 14.69 -2.85 0.40
C ALA A 64 13.29 -2.22 0.21
N ILE A 65 13.05 -1.02 0.73
CA ILE A 65 11.84 -0.24 0.44
C ILE A 65 11.77 0.11 -1.05
N PHE A 66 12.86 0.64 -1.61
CA PHE A 66 12.93 1.00 -3.04
C PHE A 66 12.69 -0.21 -3.96
N CYS A 67 13.35 -1.33 -3.68
CA CYS A 67 13.13 -2.61 -4.35
C CYS A 67 11.65 -3.02 -4.30
N THR A 68 11.01 -2.88 -3.13
CA THR A 68 9.60 -3.23 -2.96
C THR A 68 8.72 -2.33 -3.82
N HIS A 69 8.96 -1.02 -3.83
CA HIS A 69 8.25 -0.07 -4.68
C HIS A 69 8.37 -0.41 -6.17
N LYS A 70 9.57 -0.77 -6.64
CA LYS A 70 9.77 -1.23 -8.02
C LYS A 70 8.98 -2.48 -8.35
N LYS A 71 8.94 -3.47 -7.45
CA LYS A 71 8.17 -4.72 -7.67
C LYS A 71 6.65 -4.49 -7.72
N PHE A 72 6.18 -3.36 -7.21
CA PHE A 72 4.78 -2.92 -7.32
C PHE A 72 4.59 -1.80 -8.36
N ASP A 73 5.62 -1.49 -9.15
CA ASP A 73 5.58 -0.47 -10.20
C ASP A 73 5.23 0.95 -9.70
N LEU A 74 5.62 1.28 -8.46
CA LEU A 74 5.44 2.62 -7.87
C LEU A 74 6.56 3.58 -8.25
N GLN A 75 7.74 3.05 -8.56
CA GLN A 75 8.93 3.81 -8.91
C GLN A 75 9.66 3.18 -10.08
N HIS A 76 10.23 4.02 -10.93
CA HIS A 76 11.12 3.63 -12.00
C HIS A 76 12.50 3.22 -11.45
N GLU A 77 13.32 2.63 -12.32
CA GLU A 77 14.70 2.21 -12.03
C GLU A 77 15.60 3.34 -11.49
N ASP A 78 15.32 4.58 -11.88
CA ASP A 78 16.09 5.76 -11.46
C ASP A 78 15.61 6.39 -10.15
N GLY A 79 14.61 5.79 -9.49
CA GLY A 79 14.03 6.32 -8.25
C GLY A 79 12.88 7.31 -8.45
N SER A 80 12.62 7.76 -9.69
CA SER A 80 11.50 8.63 -9.98
C SER A 80 10.16 7.89 -9.84
N ILE A 81 9.10 8.63 -9.55
CA ILE A 81 7.79 8.05 -9.26
C ILE A 81 7.13 7.61 -10.57
N ASN A 82 6.68 6.35 -10.62
CA ASN A 82 5.84 5.83 -11.69
C ASN A 82 4.37 6.01 -11.29
N GLN A 83 3.80 7.19 -11.56
CA GLN A 83 2.43 7.49 -11.18
C GLN A 83 1.41 6.59 -11.87
N GLU A 84 1.61 6.29 -13.15
CA GLU A 84 0.71 5.43 -13.92
C GLU A 84 0.72 3.99 -13.37
N GLY A 85 1.90 3.41 -13.19
CA GLY A 85 2.07 2.07 -12.65
C GLY A 85 1.53 1.92 -11.22
N ALA A 86 1.70 2.96 -10.39
CA ALA A 86 1.12 2.99 -9.05
C ALA A 86 -0.42 2.96 -9.10
N LEU A 87 -1.04 3.80 -9.93
CA LEU A 87 -2.51 3.86 -10.05
C LEU A 87 -3.07 2.54 -10.60
N GLU A 88 -2.44 1.95 -11.62
CA GLU A 88 -2.84 0.66 -12.20
C GLU A 88 -2.72 -0.47 -11.17
N THR A 89 -1.60 -0.54 -10.43
CA THR A 89 -1.35 -1.59 -9.44
C THR A 89 -2.41 -1.62 -8.34
N PHE A 90 -2.90 -0.45 -7.94
CA PHE A 90 -3.88 -0.31 -6.87
C PHE A 90 -5.33 -0.15 -7.36
N GLU A 91 -5.59 -0.18 -8.66
CA GLU A 91 -6.94 -0.07 -9.21
C GLU A 91 -7.86 -1.20 -8.72
N ILE A 92 -7.31 -2.39 -8.45
CA ILE A 92 -8.05 -3.53 -7.87
C ILE A 92 -8.75 -3.18 -6.54
N ILE A 93 -8.25 -2.18 -5.81
CA ILE A 93 -8.86 -1.72 -4.56
C ILE A 93 -10.19 -1.04 -4.86
N LYS A 94 -10.33 -0.36 -5.99
CA LYS A 94 -11.55 0.37 -6.37
C LYS A 94 -12.77 -0.55 -6.45
N GLU A 95 -12.58 -1.80 -6.88
CA GLU A 95 -13.63 -2.81 -6.95
C GLU A 95 -14.09 -3.30 -5.57
N VAL A 96 -13.23 -3.18 -4.56
CA VAL A 96 -13.48 -3.66 -3.19
C VAL A 96 -13.94 -2.52 -2.27
N ASP A 97 -13.31 -1.35 -2.39
CA ASP A 97 -13.59 -0.16 -1.60
C ASP A 97 -13.12 1.10 -2.37
N GLU A 98 -14.06 1.71 -3.10
CA GLU A 98 -13.80 2.92 -3.86
C GLU A 98 -13.41 4.11 -2.96
N GLU A 99 -13.99 4.24 -1.76
CA GLU A 99 -13.67 5.33 -0.84
C GLU A 99 -12.22 5.25 -0.36
N PHE A 100 -11.77 4.04 0.00
CA PHE A 100 -10.38 3.80 0.36
C PHE A 100 -9.43 4.01 -0.81
N TYR A 101 -9.79 3.58 -2.02
CA TYR A 101 -9.01 3.86 -3.22
C TYR A 101 -8.81 5.37 -3.41
N GLN A 102 -9.88 6.18 -3.33
CA GLN A 102 -9.78 7.63 -3.47
C GLN A 102 -8.90 8.26 -2.38
N LYS A 103 -8.99 7.80 -1.13
CA LYS A 103 -8.11 8.22 -0.04
C LYS A 103 -6.65 7.90 -0.34
N TRP A 104 -6.37 6.69 -0.81
CA TRP A 104 -5.01 6.27 -1.19
C TRP A 104 -4.45 7.12 -2.33
N VAL A 105 -5.23 7.35 -3.40
CA VAL A 105 -4.83 8.22 -4.53
C VAL A 105 -4.48 9.64 -4.05
N ASN A 106 -5.28 10.21 -3.16
CA ASN A 106 -5.03 11.54 -2.61
C ASN A 106 -3.73 11.61 -1.81
N VAL A 107 -3.45 10.60 -0.97
CA VAL A 107 -2.20 10.50 -0.21
C VAL A 107 -1.02 10.34 -1.16
N PHE A 108 -1.10 9.42 -2.13
CA PHE A 108 -0.05 9.17 -3.10
C PHE A 108 0.31 10.44 -3.91
N ASN A 109 -0.69 11.15 -4.43
CA ASN A 109 -0.49 12.41 -5.17
C ASN A 109 0.14 13.50 -4.28
N SER A 110 -0.24 13.55 -3.01
CA SER A 110 0.32 14.53 -2.06
C SER A 110 1.78 14.21 -1.73
N CYS A 111 2.12 12.94 -1.51
CA CYS A 111 3.48 12.51 -1.23
C CYS A 111 4.39 12.69 -2.45
N SER A 112 3.92 12.30 -3.64
CA SER A 112 4.68 12.40 -4.89
C SER A 112 4.97 13.83 -5.33
N SER A 113 4.07 14.76 -4.99
CA SER A 113 4.27 16.19 -5.25
C SER A 113 5.07 16.91 -4.16
N SER A 114 5.35 16.24 -3.03
CA SER A 114 6.09 16.84 -1.92
C SER A 114 7.59 16.87 -2.21
N LYS A 115 8.26 17.99 -1.90
CA LYS A 115 9.71 18.15 -2.07
C LYS A 115 10.55 17.42 -1.00
N VAL A 116 9.99 16.46 -0.28
CA VAL A 116 10.62 15.89 0.92
C VAL A 116 11.16 14.49 0.63
N LEU A 117 12.33 14.43 0.01
CA LEU A 117 13.33 13.36 0.15
C LEU A 117 14.72 13.97 -0.08
N THR A 118 15.19 14.75 0.90
CA THR A 118 16.61 15.09 1.12
C THR A 118 16.97 14.66 2.52
#